data_AF-A0A7D7ZNE4-F1
#
_entry.id   AF-A0A7D7ZNE4-F1
#
_cell.length_a   1.000
_cell.length_b   1.000
_cell.length_c   1.000
_cell.angle_alpha   90.00
_cell.angle_beta   90.00
_cell.angle_gamma   90.00
#
_symmetry.space_group_name_H-M   'P 1'
#
loop_
_entity.id
_entity.type
_entity.pdbx_description
1 polymer ?
#
loop_
_entity_poly.entity_id
_entity_poly.type
_entity_poly.pdbx_seq_one_letter_code
_entity_poly.pdbx_strand_id
1 'polypeptide(L)'
;MLKLGKIIIITIAMLFNSCKSQKHIGSTKNEYIISYKKAVLYGCINEATNGSFAEFSRANNDLGTAIETAVLYHSDVLKAKELGAQLSKNIREIKYSDYGGKKPIFSDCINFAFSKSVDSIARLKYKNLKKSKIEYKTK
;
A
#
# COMPACT_ATOMS: atom_id res chain seq x y z
N MET A 1 22.05 -41.47 3.39
CA MET A 1 21.41 -41.50 2.06
C MET A 1 19.89 -41.62 2.24
N LEU A 2 19.11 -40.58 1.91
CA LEU A 2 17.66 -40.72 1.88
C LEU A 2 17.27 -41.63 0.71
N LYS A 3 16.50 -42.69 0.99
CA LYS A 3 15.96 -43.58 -0.06
C LYS A 3 15.13 -42.74 -1.03
N LEU A 4 15.24 -43.02 -2.34
CA LEU A 4 14.56 -42.29 -3.42
C LEU A 4 13.05 -42.07 -3.16
N GLY A 5 12.38 -43.05 -2.56
CA GLY A 5 10.97 -42.95 -2.16
C GLY A 5 10.67 -41.85 -1.14
N LYS A 6 11.59 -41.56 -0.20
CA LYS A 6 11.43 -40.47 0.77
C LYS A 6 11.57 -39.09 0.10
N ILE A 7 12.45 -38.98 -0.90
CA ILE A 7 12.62 -37.73 -1.66
C ILE A 7 11.36 -37.43 -2.45
N ILE A 8 10.78 -38.42 -3.13
CA ILE A 8 9.54 -38.25 -3.91
C ILE A 8 8.38 -37.79 -3.02
N ILE A 9 8.21 -38.39 -1.84
CA ILE A 9 7.15 -38.00 -0.90
C ILE A 9 7.34 -36.56 -0.42
N ILE A 10 8.57 -36.15 -0.12
CA ILE A 10 8.88 -34.77 0.30
C ILE A 10 8.57 -33.79 -0.84
N THR A 11 8.96 -34.09 -2.08
CA THR A 11 8.70 -33.23 -3.23
C THR A 11 7.21 -33.09 -3.51
N ILE A 12 6.45 -34.19 -3.42
CA ILE A 12 4.99 -34.19 -3.57
C ILE A 12 4.33 -33.38 -2.44
N ALA A 13 4.78 -33.53 -1.20
CA ALA A 13 4.27 -32.74 -0.06
C ALA A 13 4.55 -31.24 -0.19
N MET A 14 5.71 -30.85 -0.75
CA MET A 14 6.00 -29.45 -1.05
C MET A 14 5.09 -28.90 -2.16
N LEU A 15 4.83 -29.66 -3.22
CA LEU A 15 3.93 -29.27 -4.31
C LEU A 15 2.46 -29.14 -3.84
N PHE A 16 2.00 -30.01 -2.94
CA PHE A 16 0.65 -29.90 -2.36
C PHE A 16 0.49 -28.69 -1.43
N ASN A 17 1.55 -28.25 -0.74
CA ASN A 17 1.53 -27.02 0.04
C ASN A 17 1.50 -25.76 -0.86
N SER A 18 2.08 -25.80 -2.06
CA SER A 18 2.02 -24.68 -3.00
C SER A 18 0.61 -24.42 -3.57
N CYS A 19 -0.22 -25.47 -3.70
CA CYS A 19 -1.60 -25.37 -4.20
C CYS A 19 -2.61 -24.82 -3.18
N LYS A 20 -2.26 -24.75 -1.89
CA LYS A 20 -3.08 -24.10 -0.85
C LYS A 20 -2.93 -22.58 -0.80
N SER A 21 -2.15 -21.97 -1.71
CA SER A 21 -2.25 -20.53 -2.01
C SER A 21 -3.57 -20.22 -2.73
N GLN A 22 -4.68 -20.49 -2.03
CA GLN A 22 -6.04 -20.27 -2.49
C GLN A 22 -6.19 -18.79 -2.89
N LYS A 23 -6.50 -18.58 -4.17
CA LYS A 23 -7.42 -17.58 -4.75
C LYS A 23 -8.00 -16.54 -3.75
N HIS A 24 -7.20 -15.64 -3.22
CA HIS A 24 -7.70 -14.32 -2.84
C HIS A 24 -7.76 -13.47 -4.11
N ILE A 25 -8.88 -13.55 -4.84
CA ILE A 25 -9.11 -12.76 -6.04
C ILE A 25 -9.41 -11.31 -5.60
N GLY A 26 -8.34 -10.56 -5.36
CA GLY A 26 -8.34 -9.13 -5.02
C GLY A 26 -8.41 -8.85 -3.52
N SER A 27 -7.94 -7.68 -3.12
CA SER A 27 -7.97 -7.25 -1.72
C SER A 27 -9.40 -6.96 -1.27
N THR A 28 -9.63 -7.11 0.03
CA THR A 28 -10.82 -6.56 0.67
C THR A 28 -10.85 -5.05 0.49
N LYS A 29 -12.06 -4.47 0.63
CA LYS A 29 -12.25 -3.02 0.61
C LYS A 29 -11.42 -2.32 1.68
N ASN A 30 -11.36 -2.90 2.87
CA ASN A 30 -10.64 -2.30 4.00
C ASN A 30 -9.13 -2.32 3.76
N GLU A 31 -8.57 -3.43 3.27
CA GLU A 31 -7.14 -3.50 2.91
C GLU A 31 -6.77 -2.49 1.82
N TYR A 32 -7.63 -2.34 0.81
CA TYR A 32 -7.44 -1.32 -0.23
C TYR A 32 -7.42 0.09 0.36
N ILE A 33 -8.42 0.42 1.19
CA ILE A 33 -8.55 1.76 1.79
C ILE A 33 -7.36 2.06 2.71
N ILE A 34 -6.96 1.10 3.55
CA ILE A 34 -5.81 1.25 4.45
C ILE A 34 -4.54 1.51 3.63
N SER A 35 -4.34 0.73 2.57
CA SER A 35 -3.15 0.87 1.71
C SER A 35 -3.14 2.18 0.94
N TYR A 36 -4.30 2.62 0.45
CA TYR A 36 -4.47 3.94 -0.17
C TYR A 36 -4.05 5.06 0.79
N LYS A 37 -4.56 5.04 2.03
CA LYS A 37 -4.25 6.06 3.05
C LYS A 37 -2.79 6.03 3.48
N LYS A 38 -2.19 4.86 3.64
CA LYS A 38 -0.75 4.71 3.91
C LYS A 38 0.09 5.35 2.79
N ALA A 39 -0.26 5.10 1.53
CA ALA A 39 0.45 5.70 0.40
C ALA A 39 0.32 7.23 0.37
N VAL A 40 -0.87 7.76 0.70
CA VAL A 40 -1.08 9.21 0.86
C VAL A 40 -0.21 9.77 2.00
N LEU A 41 -0.14 9.08 3.14
CA LEU A 41 0.67 9.49 4.29
C LEU A 41 2.15 9.57 3.96
N TYR A 42 2.74 8.51 3.41
CA TYR A 42 4.17 8.49 3.10
C TYR A 42 4.53 9.44 1.98
N GLY A 43 3.66 9.55 0.98
CA GLY A 43 3.81 10.56 -0.06
C GLY A 43 3.81 11.97 0.53
N CYS A 44 2.88 12.28 1.44
CA CYS A 44 2.84 13.57 2.12
C CYS A 44 4.13 13.91 2.86
N ILE A 45 4.59 12.98 3.70
CA ILE A 45 5.81 13.19 4.50
C ILE A 45 7.01 13.36 3.58
N ASN A 46 7.08 12.59 2.49
CA ASN A 46 8.18 12.69 1.54
C ASN A 46 8.21 14.04 0.81
N GLU A 47 7.06 14.53 0.34
CA GLU A 47 6.96 15.85 -0.31
C GLU A 47 7.31 16.97 0.69
N ALA A 48 6.76 16.92 1.90
CA ALA A 48 7.00 17.93 2.92
C ALA A 48 8.45 17.95 3.46
N THR A 49 9.20 16.85 3.28
CA THR A 49 10.62 16.72 3.65
C THR A 49 11.56 16.80 2.45
N ASN A 50 11.07 17.16 1.26
CA ASN A 50 11.86 17.22 0.03
C ASN A 50 12.65 15.92 -0.27
N GLY A 51 12.09 14.75 0.05
CA GLY A 51 12.73 13.46 -0.20
C GLY A 51 13.56 12.88 0.94
N SER A 52 13.88 13.65 2.00
CA SER A 52 14.70 13.16 3.12
C SER A 52 14.05 11.99 3.85
N PHE A 53 12.71 11.90 3.87
CA PHE A 53 12.01 10.73 4.41
C PHE A 53 12.28 9.47 3.60
N ALA A 54 12.22 9.52 2.27
CA ALA A 54 12.55 8.36 1.44
C ALA A 54 14.03 7.96 1.55
N GLU A 55 14.94 8.91 1.73
CA GLU A 55 16.34 8.64 2.02
C GLU A 55 16.51 7.90 3.35
N PHE A 56 15.90 8.42 4.41
CA PHE A 56 15.89 7.77 5.72
C PHE A 56 15.33 6.34 5.63
N SER A 57 14.18 6.15 4.99
CA SER A 57 13.58 4.82 4.85
C SER A 57 14.46 3.85 4.06
N ARG A 58 15.14 4.32 3.00
CA ARG A 58 16.09 3.50 2.24
C ARG A 58 17.30 3.09 3.08
N ALA A 59 17.88 4.04 3.81
CA ALA A 59 19.07 3.81 4.63
C ALA A 59 18.82 2.79 5.75
N ASN A 60 17.58 2.69 6.23
CA ASN A 60 17.20 1.80 7.33
C ASN A 60 16.47 0.53 6.88
N ASN A 61 16.41 0.24 5.58
CA ASN A 61 15.63 -0.88 5.02
C ASN A 61 14.13 -0.84 5.42
N ASP A 62 13.61 0.35 5.73
CA ASP A 62 12.22 0.60 6.13
C ASP A 62 11.31 0.87 4.93
N LEU A 63 11.77 0.49 3.73
CA LEU A 63 10.94 0.47 2.53
C LEU A 63 9.76 -0.48 2.68
N GLY A 64 9.82 -1.48 3.56
CA GLY A 64 8.69 -2.37 3.85
C GLY A 64 7.43 -1.62 4.28
N THR A 65 7.61 -0.49 4.97
CA THR A 65 6.54 0.42 5.41
C THR A 65 5.96 1.23 4.23
N ALA A 66 6.80 1.62 3.26
CA ALA A 66 6.42 2.44 2.10
C ALA A 66 6.05 1.62 0.84
N ILE A 67 6.49 0.37 0.74
CA ILE A 67 6.52 -0.44 -0.48
C ILE A 67 5.95 -1.85 -0.27
N GLU A 68 6.34 -2.62 0.75
CA GLU A 68 6.20 -4.08 0.68
C GLU A 68 4.92 -4.68 1.28
N THR A 69 4.28 -4.03 2.26
CA THR A 69 2.96 -4.55 2.71
C THR A 69 1.89 -4.46 1.61
N ALA A 70 2.13 -3.65 0.57
CA ALA A 70 1.27 -3.54 -0.60
C ALA A 70 1.53 -4.61 -1.67
N VAL A 71 2.79 -5.05 -1.81
CA VAL A 71 3.24 -5.96 -2.89
C VAL A 71 2.88 -7.41 -2.59
N LEU A 72 2.90 -7.81 -1.32
CA LEU A 72 2.63 -9.20 -0.92
C LEU A 72 1.17 -9.62 -1.03
N TYR A 73 0.23 -8.67 -1.16
CA TYR A 73 -1.19 -8.99 -1.05
C TYR A 73 -1.94 -8.96 -2.38
N HIS A 74 -2.14 -7.85 -3.12
CA HIS A 74 -2.93 -7.91 -4.37
C HIS A 74 -2.64 -6.78 -5.38
N SER A 75 -2.91 -7.01 -6.68
CA SER A 75 -2.84 -5.97 -7.73
C SER A 75 -3.71 -4.73 -7.44
N ASP A 76 -4.82 -4.93 -6.71
CA ASP A 76 -5.67 -3.83 -6.24
C ASP A 76 -4.92 -2.91 -5.26
N VAL A 77 -4.04 -3.47 -4.43
CA VAL A 77 -3.26 -2.74 -3.44
C VAL A 77 -2.14 -1.94 -4.09
N LEU A 78 -1.51 -2.47 -5.14
CA LEU A 78 -0.58 -1.72 -5.97
C LEU A 78 -1.24 -0.50 -6.62
N LYS A 79 -2.47 -0.66 -7.13
CA LYS A 79 -3.20 0.47 -7.70
C LYS A 79 -3.63 1.50 -6.65
N ALA A 80 -3.98 1.05 -5.44
CA ALA A 80 -4.23 1.94 -4.31
C ALA A 80 -3.01 2.81 -3.99
N LYS A 81 -1.82 2.20 -3.98
CA LYS A 81 -0.56 2.88 -3.73
C LYS A 81 -0.26 3.96 -4.77
N GLU A 82 -0.35 3.62 -6.06
CA GLU A 82 -0.11 4.57 -7.16
C GLU A 82 -1.04 5.79 -7.06
N LEU A 83 -2.34 5.56 -6.86
CA LEU A 83 -3.33 6.62 -6.79
C LEU A 83 -3.20 7.46 -5.51
N GLY A 84 -2.76 6.86 -4.39
CA GLY A 84 -2.47 7.58 -3.16
C GLY A 84 -1.25 8.49 -3.28
N ALA A 85 -0.18 7.99 -3.91
CA ALA A 85 1.03 8.77 -4.19
C ALA A 85 0.79 9.91 -5.19
N GLN A 86 -0.13 9.74 -6.15
CA GLN A 86 -0.54 10.85 -7.02
C GLN A 86 -1.27 11.94 -6.24
N LEU A 87 -2.16 11.55 -5.32
CA LEU A 87 -2.90 12.51 -4.49
C LEU A 87 -1.96 13.29 -3.58
N SER A 88 -0.88 12.67 -3.07
CA SER A 88 0.04 13.32 -2.16
C SER A 88 0.85 14.46 -2.77
N LYS A 89 1.06 14.45 -4.10
CA LYS A 89 1.75 15.53 -4.82
C LYS A 89 0.96 16.85 -4.86
N ASN A 90 -0.33 16.80 -4.55
CA ASN A 90 -1.21 17.97 -4.54
C ASN A 90 -1.59 18.41 -3.12
N ILE A 91 -0.77 18.04 -2.13
CA ILE A 91 -1.07 18.36 -0.73
C ILE A 91 -0.90 19.85 -0.49
N ARG A 92 -1.92 20.43 0.17
CA ARG A 92 -1.93 21.83 0.59
C ARG A 92 -0.69 22.15 1.40
N GLU A 93 -0.13 23.31 1.15
CA GLU A 93 0.93 23.89 1.96
C GLU A 93 0.53 23.92 3.45
N ILE A 94 1.44 23.48 4.32
CA ILE A 94 1.27 23.56 5.79
C ILE A 94 1.30 25.03 6.20
N LYS A 95 0.17 25.55 6.70
CA LYS A 95 -0.05 26.98 6.97
C LYS A 95 0.08 27.40 8.44
N TYR A 96 0.54 26.51 9.32
CA TYR A 96 0.74 26.86 10.73
C TYR A 96 2.10 26.35 11.23
N SER A 97 2.61 27.07 12.23
CA SER A 97 3.88 26.76 12.90
C SER A 97 3.61 26.08 14.25
N ASP A 98 4.46 25.13 14.57
CA ASP A 98 4.57 24.42 15.84
C ASP A 98 5.76 24.99 16.65
N TYR A 99 6.17 24.29 17.70
CA TYR A 99 7.26 24.67 18.59
C TYR A 99 8.51 25.13 17.83
N GLY A 100 8.98 26.34 18.18
CA GLY A 100 10.16 26.96 17.57
C GLY A 100 9.97 27.41 16.12
N GLY A 101 8.73 27.67 15.69
CA GLY A 101 8.43 28.14 14.33
C GLY A 101 8.47 27.05 13.26
N LYS A 102 8.74 25.79 13.65
CA LYS A 102 8.86 24.65 12.74
C LYS A 102 7.49 24.17 12.27
N LYS A 103 7.40 23.60 11.06
CA LYS A 103 6.15 23.03 10.54
C LYS A 103 5.92 21.62 11.12
N PRO A 104 4.73 21.28 11.63
CA PRO A 104 4.43 19.96 12.18
C PRO A 104 4.07 18.95 11.08
N ILE A 105 5.07 18.61 10.25
CA ILE A 105 4.91 17.79 9.05
C ILE A 105 4.15 16.48 9.32
N PHE A 106 4.54 15.72 10.35
CA PHE A 106 3.93 14.42 10.65
C PHE A 106 2.45 14.54 11.02
N SER A 107 2.11 15.42 11.97
CA SER A 107 0.73 15.62 12.42
C SER A 107 -0.18 16.01 11.26
N ASP A 108 0.28 16.90 10.39
CA ASP A 108 -0.48 17.33 9.21
C ASP A 108 -0.67 16.23 8.18
N CYS A 109 0.38 15.47 7.89
CA CYS A 109 0.28 14.36 6.97
C CYS A 109 -0.64 13.24 7.50
N ILE A 110 -0.64 12.99 8.81
CA ILE A 110 -1.59 12.06 9.46
C ILE A 110 -3.02 12.60 9.31
N ASN A 111 -3.26 13.85 9.71
CA ASN A 111 -4.58 14.47 9.64
C ASN A 111 -5.14 14.46 8.21
N PHE A 112 -4.29 14.75 7.22
CA PHE A 112 -4.65 14.70 5.81
C PHE A 112 -4.99 13.28 5.35
N ALA A 113 -4.07 12.34 5.53
CA ALA A 113 -4.20 10.96 5.04
C ALA A 113 -5.41 10.21 5.65
N PHE A 114 -5.77 10.54 6.88
CA PHE A 114 -6.91 9.94 7.58
C PHE A 114 -8.18 10.79 7.55
N SER A 115 -8.18 11.91 6.81
CA SER A 115 -9.36 12.76 6.65
C SER A 115 -10.53 12.05 5.96
N LYS A 116 -11.76 12.55 6.21
CA LYS A 116 -12.98 12.09 5.52
C LYS A 116 -12.89 12.24 4.00
N SER A 117 -12.14 13.24 3.51
CA SER A 117 -11.91 13.47 2.08
C SER A 117 -11.12 12.32 1.46
N VAL A 118 -9.96 11.99 2.03
CA VAL A 118 -9.11 10.89 1.55
C VAL A 118 -9.84 9.54 1.67
N ASP A 119 -10.61 9.33 2.74
CA ASP A 119 -11.46 8.13 2.89
C ASP A 119 -12.50 8.02 1.76
N SER A 120 -13.18 9.12 1.43
CA SER A 120 -14.18 9.17 0.36
C SER A 120 -13.54 8.89 -1.00
N ILE A 121 -12.37 9.47 -1.28
CA ILE A 121 -11.60 9.21 -2.51
C ILE A 121 -11.20 7.74 -2.59
N ALA A 122 -10.66 7.17 -1.52
CA ALA A 122 -10.25 5.77 -1.47
C ALA A 122 -11.43 4.82 -1.76
N ARG A 123 -12.60 5.08 -1.16
CA ARG A 123 -13.83 4.30 -1.41
C ARG A 123 -14.30 4.42 -2.87
N LEU A 124 -14.25 5.61 -3.44
CA LEU A 124 -14.63 5.86 -4.83
C LEU A 124 -13.69 5.11 -5.80
N LYS A 125 -12.38 5.22 -5.59
CA LYS A 125 -11.37 4.53 -6.42
C LYS A 125 -11.53 3.01 -6.34
N TYR A 126 -11.80 2.45 -5.15
CA TYR A 126 -12.11 1.02 -4.99
C TYR A 126 -13.35 0.60 -5.78
N LYS A 127 -14.44 1.37 -5.70
CA LYS A 127 -15.68 1.09 -6.43
C LYS A 127 -15.45 1.06 -7.95
N ASN A 128 -14.70 2.03 -8.47
CA ASN A 128 -14.37 2.10 -9.90
C ASN A 128 -13.49 0.92 -10.34
N LEU A 129 -12.52 0.52 -9.52
CA LEU A 129 -11.65 -0.61 -9.78
C LEU A 129 -12.40 -1.95 -9.84
N LYS A 130 -13.41 -2.15 -8.98
CA LYS A 130 -14.25 -3.35 -9.03
C LYS A 130 -15.19 -3.34 -10.24
N LYS A 131 -15.74 -2.18 -10.61
CA LYS A 131 -16.56 -2.03 -11.84
C LYS A 131 -15.76 -2.37 -13.10
N SER A 132 -14.56 -1.81 -13.25
CA SER A 132 -13.72 -2.09 -14.43
C SER A 132 -13.38 -3.57 -14.53
N LYS A 133 -13.09 -4.24 -13.40
CA LYS A 133 -12.84 -5.69 -13.37
C LYS A 133 -14.04 -6.55 -13.75
N ILE A 134 -15.27 -6.07 -13.55
CA ILE A 134 -16.48 -6.77 -13.99
C ILE A 134 -16.61 -6.67 -15.51
N GLU A 135 -16.40 -5.48 -16.08
CA GLU A 135 -16.48 -5.26 -17.53
C GLU A 135 -15.47 -6.09 -18.34
N TYR A 136 -14.27 -6.34 -17.82
CA TYR A 136 -13.28 -7.22 -18.46
C TYR A 136 -13.62 -8.72 -18.37
N LYS A 137 -14.50 -9.14 -17.45
CA LYS A 137 -14.95 -10.54 -17.36
C LYS A 137 -16.16 -10.85 -18.25
N THR A 138 -16.83 -9.83 -18.76
CA THR A 138 -18.03 -9.94 -19.61
C THR A 138 -17.73 -9.78 -21.10
N LYS A 139 -16.45 -9.75 -21.49
CA LYS A 139 -15.98 -9.85 -22.89
C LYS A 139 -15.27 -11.18 -23.08
#